data_AF-A0A7C7R0T5-F1
#
_entry.id   AF-A0A7C7R0T5-F1
#
_cell.length_a   1.000
_cell.length_b   1.000
_cell.length_c   1.000
_cell.angle_alpha   90.00
_cell.angle_beta   90.00
_cell.angle_gamma   90.00
#
_symmetry.space_group_name_H-M   'P 1'
#
loop_
_entity.id
_entity.type
_entity.pdbx_description
1 polymer ?
#
loop_
_entity_poly.entity_id
_entity_poly.type
_entity_poly.pdbx_seq_one_letter_code
_entity_poly.pdbx_strand_id
1 'polypeptide(L)'
;MIDGQECPSYISFPQRWDERLSKRGSPYPDVAPGSHAPLQAGVADSSRRETVMTGAEILVEELQARGVKFIATLNGHGLDPIYLACRQAGMRMIDVRNEQAAGYMAEVTGRLTRSVGVCAVSGAVAHANALTGVLNAWFDGAPMLLITGITPLAELGWGNFQDFNPVPMAEPICKYARLVDTPHRVGQFVHEAFAAATSGRPGPVHLAMPL
;
A
#
# COMPACT_ATOMS: atom_id res chain seq x y z
N MET A 1 -4.06 -44.73 -17.79
CA MET A 1 -4.91 -44.43 -18.97
C MET A 1 -5.81 -43.27 -18.55
N ILE A 2 -5.29 -42.06 -18.70
CA ILE A 2 -6.03 -40.80 -18.57
C ILE A 2 -5.88 -40.18 -19.96
N ASP A 3 -7.01 -39.89 -20.58
CA ASP A 3 -7.12 -39.42 -21.96
C ASP A 3 -6.31 -38.14 -22.18
N GLY A 4 -5.50 -38.14 -23.25
CA GLY A 4 -4.76 -36.99 -23.74
C GLY A 4 -5.68 -36.00 -24.44
N GLN A 5 -6.38 -35.18 -23.65
CA GLN A 5 -7.04 -33.98 -24.16
C GLN A 5 -6.03 -32.82 -24.17
N GLU A 6 -5.69 -32.34 -25.37
CA GLU A 6 -4.84 -31.17 -25.60
C GLU A 6 -5.44 -29.92 -24.91
N CYS A 7 -4.60 -29.16 -24.20
CA CYS A 7 -4.95 -27.82 -23.73
C CYS A 7 -5.21 -26.90 -24.93
N PRO A 8 -6.37 -26.21 -25.03
CA PRO A 8 -6.58 -25.22 -26.07
C PRO A 8 -5.65 -24.02 -25.89
N SER A 9 -4.85 -23.70 -26.90
CA SER A 9 -3.98 -22.53 -26.97
C SER A 9 -4.80 -21.23 -27.17
N TYR A 10 -5.46 -20.77 -26.11
CA TYR A 10 -6.27 -19.55 -26.12
C TYR A 10 -5.55 -18.34 -25.51
N ILE A 11 -4.34 -18.04 -25.99
CA ILE A 11 -3.75 -16.70 -25.83
C ILE A 11 -2.99 -16.36 -27.11
N SER A 12 -3.68 -15.79 -28.10
CA SER A 12 -3.02 -15.03 -29.15
C SER A 12 -2.84 -13.59 -28.65
N PHE A 13 -1.60 -13.24 -28.28
CA PHE A 13 -1.24 -11.84 -28.05
C PHE A 13 -1.42 -11.07 -29.38
N PRO A 14 -2.07 -9.90 -29.39
CA PRO A 14 -2.11 -9.08 -30.59
C PRO A 14 -0.67 -8.65 -30.94
N GLN A 15 -0.16 -9.09 -32.09
CA GLN A 15 1.16 -8.69 -32.64
C GLN A 15 1.33 -7.16 -32.84
N ARG A 16 0.28 -6.38 -32.57
CA ARG A 16 0.24 -4.92 -32.75
C ARG A 16 0.85 -4.13 -31.58
N TRP A 17 1.18 -4.77 -30.46
CA TRP A 17 1.76 -4.11 -29.28
C TRP A 17 3.26 -3.80 -29.45
N ASP A 18 4.03 -4.66 -30.12
CA ASP A 18 5.48 -4.51 -30.25
C ASP A 18 5.91 -3.38 -31.22
N GLU A 19 5.11 -3.09 -32.25
CA GLU A 19 5.47 -2.07 -33.25
C GLU A 19 5.36 -0.63 -32.74
N ARG A 20 4.62 -0.38 -31.66
CA ARG A 20 4.44 0.98 -31.10
C ARG A 20 5.55 1.39 -30.15
N LEU A 21 6.23 0.43 -29.50
CA LEU A 21 7.28 0.70 -28.52
C LEU A 21 8.66 0.86 -29.17
N SER A 22 8.93 0.16 -30.27
CA SER A 22 10.21 0.28 -31.00
C SER A 22 10.41 1.64 -31.69
N LYS A 23 9.33 2.41 -31.88
CA LYS A 23 9.35 3.73 -32.57
C LYS A 23 9.33 4.94 -31.63
N ARG A 24 9.24 4.76 -30.31
CA ARG A 24 9.33 5.87 -29.35
C ARG A 24 10.71 5.86 -28.71
N GLY A 25 11.56 6.79 -29.14
CA GLY A 25 12.80 7.10 -28.42
C GLY A 25 12.52 7.47 -26.96
N SER A 26 13.54 7.34 -26.11
CA SER A 26 13.46 7.67 -24.69
C SER A 26 12.88 9.09 -24.52
N PRO A 27 11.81 9.28 -23.71
CA PRO A 27 11.28 10.62 -23.42
C PRO A 27 12.17 11.42 -22.47
N TYR A 28 13.27 10.84 -21.97
CA TYR A 28 14.20 11.51 -21.08
C TYR A 28 15.41 12.05 -21.86
N PRO A 29 15.73 13.34 -21.74
CA PRO A 29 16.97 13.89 -22.28
C PRO A 29 18.18 13.34 -21.51
N ASP A 30 19.27 13.09 -22.22
CA ASP A 30 20.55 12.71 -21.62
C ASP A 30 21.09 13.86 -20.77
N VAL A 31 21.14 13.65 -19.45
CA VAL A 31 21.64 14.64 -18.49
C VAL A 31 23.13 14.37 -18.25
N ALA A 32 23.98 15.32 -18.64
CA ALA A 32 25.42 15.23 -18.37
C ALA A 32 25.70 15.31 -16.85
N PRO A 33 26.64 14.51 -16.31
CA PRO A 33 26.93 14.51 -14.88
C PRO A 33 27.73 15.76 -14.49
N GLY A 34 27.16 16.59 -13.62
CA GLY A 34 27.90 17.60 -12.85
C GLY A 34 27.48 19.05 -13.09
N SER A 35 26.41 19.49 -12.40
CA SER A 35 26.29 20.89 -11.95
C SER A 35 25.18 21.03 -10.90
N HIS A 36 25.53 20.78 -9.63
CA HIS A 36 24.69 21.21 -8.51
C HIS A 36 25.47 22.19 -7.65
N ALA A 37 25.16 23.48 -7.83
CA ALA A 37 25.53 24.51 -6.87
C ALA A 37 24.67 24.32 -5.59
N PRO A 38 25.22 24.47 -4.38
CA PRO A 38 24.46 24.29 -3.16
C PRO A 38 23.47 25.45 -2.96
N LEU A 39 22.18 25.13 -2.85
CA LEU A 39 21.14 26.05 -2.39
C LEU A 39 21.28 26.22 -0.88
N GLN A 40 21.61 27.44 -0.43
CA GLN A 40 21.57 27.79 0.99
C GLN A 40 20.11 27.92 1.44
N ALA A 41 19.70 27.08 2.40
CA ALA A 41 18.40 27.17 3.03
C ALA A 41 18.43 28.24 4.13
N GLY A 42 17.71 29.35 3.90
CA GLY A 42 17.35 30.29 4.96
C GLY A 42 16.29 29.66 5.87
N VAL A 43 16.57 29.59 7.17
CA VAL A 43 15.63 29.13 8.19
C VAL A 43 14.74 30.31 8.57
N ALA A 44 13.49 30.31 8.10
CA ALA A 44 12.45 31.18 8.63
C ALA A 44 11.68 30.41 9.72
N ASP A 45 11.75 30.92 10.94
CA ASP A 45 10.97 30.48 12.10
C ASP A 45 9.49 30.79 11.86
N SER A 46 8.66 29.76 11.66
CA SER A 46 7.22 29.92 11.47
C SER A 46 6.47 29.42 12.70
N SER A 47 6.01 30.39 13.50
CA SER A 47 4.98 30.28 14.52
C SER A 47 3.95 29.15 14.27
N ARG A 48 3.66 28.33 15.29
CA ARG A 48 2.64 27.27 15.32
C ARG A 48 1.32 27.74 14.69
N ARG A 49 1.12 27.44 13.41
CA ARG A 49 -0.21 27.24 12.85
C ARG A 49 -0.68 25.91 13.45
N GLU A 50 -1.91 25.84 13.95
CA GLU A 50 -2.57 24.54 14.11
C GLU A 50 -2.73 23.99 12.70
N THR A 51 -1.71 23.25 12.25
CA THR A 51 -1.70 22.59 10.96
C THR A 51 -2.74 21.48 11.03
N VAL A 52 -3.79 21.60 10.23
CA VAL A 52 -4.76 20.51 10.02
C VAL A 52 -3.95 19.31 9.53
N MET A 53 -4.00 18.22 10.31
CA MET A 53 -3.28 17.01 9.97
C MET A 53 -3.83 16.38 8.69
N THR A 54 -2.93 15.87 7.88
CA THR A 54 -3.23 15.04 6.72
C THR A 54 -3.73 13.66 7.15
N GLY A 55 -4.44 12.97 6.26
CA GLY A 55 -4.90 11.60 6.54
C GLY A 55 -3.75 10.63 6.82
N ALA A 56 -2.60 10.83 6.17
CA ALA A 56 -1.40 10.01 6.40
C ALA A 56 -0.80 10.25 7.79
N GLU A 57 -0.74 11.50 8.26
CA GLU A 57 -0.29 11.82 9.63
C GLU A 57 -1.22 11.21 10.68
N ILE A 58 -2.55 11.32 10.49
CA ILE A 58 -3.54 10.70 11.39
C ILE A 58 -3.34 9.18 11.41
N LEU A 59 -3.18 8.55 10.24
CA LEU A 59 -2.92 7.11 10.15
C LEU A 59 -1.69 6.71 10.98
N VAL A 60 -0.57 7.41 10.80
CA VAL A 60 0.69 7.07 11.49
C VAL A 60 0.57 7.27 13.00
N GLU A 61 -0.05 8.36 13.46
CA GLU A 61 -0.32 8.59 14.89
C GLU A 61 -1.19 7.48 15.48
N GLU A 62 -2.27 7.09 14.79
CA GLU A 62 -3.18 6.04 15.23
C GLU A 62 -2.48 4.66 15.32
N LEU A 63 -1.56 4.37 14.39
CA LEU A 63 -0.73 3.16 14.44
C LEU A 63 0.26 3.19 15.62
N GLN A 64 0.92 4.33 15.87
CA GLN A 64 1.83 4.49 17.01
C GLN A 64 1.10 4.37 18.35
N ALA A 65 -0.06 5.00 18.48
CA ALA A 65 -0.91 4.94 19.68
C ALA A 65 -1.33 3.50 20.02
N ARG A 66 -1.45 2.63 19.00
CA ARG A 66 -1.77 1.20 19.16
C ARG A 66 -0.53 0.31 19.30
N GLY A 67 0.66 0.91 19.41
CA GLY A 67 1.90 0.20 19.69
C GLY A 67 2.54 -0.51 18.49
N VAL A 68 2.13 -0.20 17.26
CA VAL A 68 2.75 -0.73 16.03
C VAL A 68 4.23 -0.35 16.01
N LYS A 69 5.11 -1.35 15.89
CA LYS A 69 6.57 -1.16 16.02
C LYS A 69 7.25 -0.83 14.71
N PHE A 70 6.73 -1.34 13.60
CA PHE A 70 7.20 -1.05 12.27
C PHE A 70 6.10 -1.33 11.23
N ILE A 71 6.27 -0.77 10.05
CA ILE A 71 5.48 -1.09 8.86
C ILE A 71 6.38 -1.81 7.86
N ALA A 72 6.02 -3.03 7.46
CA ALA A 72 6.69 -3.70 6.34
C ALA A 72 6.15 -3.14 5.03
N THR A 73 7.01 -2.76 4.10
CA THR A 73 6.55 -1.99 2.94
C THR A 73 7.47 -2.13 1.74
N LEU A 74 6.92 -1.90 0.55
CA LEU A 74 7.69 -1.63 -0.65
C LEU A 74 7.09 -0.37 -1.28
N ASN A 75 7.92 0.66 -1.44
CA ASN A 75 7.45 1.96 -1.92
C ASN A 75 6.95 1.86 -3.37
N GLY A 76 5.92 2.64 -3.69
CA GLY A 76 5.39 2.79 -5.03
C GLY A 76 4.33 3.89 -5.07
N HIS A 77 3.66 4.00 -6.21
CA HIS A 77 2.65 5.04 -6.44
C HIS A 77 1.58 5.04 -5.33
N GLY A 78 1.26 6.22 -4.81
CA GLY A 78 0.23 6.37 -3.78
C GLY A 78 0.71 6.23 -2.33
N LEU A 79 1.97 5.84 -2.09
CA LEU A 79 2.50 5.69 -0.73
C LEU A 79 3.29 6.91 -0.22
N ASP A 80 3.60 7.88 -1.08
CA ASP A 80 4.46 9.02 -0.73
C ASP A 80 4.00 9.79 0.52
N PRO A 81 2.69 10.10 0.69
CA PRO A 81 2.22 10.78 1.90
C PRO A 81 2.44 9.96 3.17
N ILE A 82 2.24 8.62 3.09
CA ILE A 82 2.44 7.70 4.21
C ILE A 82 3.93 7.62 4.57
N TYR A 83 4.81 7.53 3.56
CA TYR A 83 6.26 7.53 3.78
C TYR A 83 6.74 8.83 4.43
N LEU A 84 6.22 9.97 3.98
CA LEU A 84 6.54 11.27 4.57
C LEU A 84 6.08 11.35 6.03
N ALA A 85 4.84 10.98 6.32
CA ALA A 85 4.29 10.96 7.68
C ALA A 85 5.09 10.01 8.58
N CYS A 86 5.44 8.80 8.11
CA CYS A 86 6.29 7.87 8.85
C CYS A 86 7.65 8.48 9.17
N ARG A 87 8.28 9.15 8.21
CA ARG A 87 9.57 9.82 8.41
C ARG A 87 9.48 10.94 9.44
N GLN A 88 8.43 11.76 9.39
CA GLN A 88 8.22 12.88 10.31
C GLN A 88 7.93 12.40 11.74
N ALA A 89 7.13 11.34 11.89
CA ALA A 89 6.76 10.78 13.19
C ALA A 89 7.79 9.78 13.76
N GLY A 90 8.87 9.49 13.01
CA GLY A 90 9.86 8.48 13.42
C GLY A 90 9.31 7.04 13.44
N MET A 91 8.27 6.75 12.67
CA MET A 91 7.75 5.39 12.49
C MET A 91 8.76 4.57 11.68
N ARG A 92 9.18 3.43 12.25
CA ARG A 92 10.10 2.52 11.57
C ARG A 92 9.42 1.87 10.36
N MET A 93 10.07 1.94 9.20
CA MET A 93 9.67 1.20 8.01
C MET A 93 10.72 0.13 7.70
N ILE A 94 10.26 -1.04 7.25
CA ILE A 94 11.13 -2.09 6.72
C ILE A 94 10.82 -2.24 5.23
N ASP A 95 11.73 -1.73 4.41
CA ASP A 95 11.65 -1.86 2.96
C ASP A 95 12.01 -3.31 2.55
N VAL A 96 11.10 -3.98 1.86
CA VAL A 96 11.31 -5.33 1.33
C VAL A 96 11.61 -5.28 -0.16
N ARG A 97 11.90 -6.43 -0.79
CA ARG A 97 12.13 -6.51 -2.25
C ARG A 97 10.94 -7.06 -3.03
N ASN A 98 9.86 -7.42 -2.34
CA ASN A 98 8.63 -7.94 -2.90
C ASN A 98 7.49 -7.75 -1.90
N GLU A 99 6.34 -7.26 -2.33
CA GLU A 99 5.17 -7.01 -1.49
C GLU A 99 4.63 -8.26 -0.78
N GLN A 100 4.82 -9.44 -1.39
CA GLN A 100 4.51 -10.72 -0.75
C GLN A 100 5.30 -10.88 0.56
N ALA A 101 6.59 -10.51 0.56
CA ALA A 101 7.40 -10.54 1.78
C ALA A 101 6.89 -9.53 2.82
N ALA A 102 6.41 -8.35 2.40
CA ALA A 102 5.79 -7.39 3.31
C ALA A 102 4.54 -8.00 3.98
N GLY A 103 3.69 -8.68 3.19
CA GLY A 103 2.51 -9.39 3.68
C GLY A 103 2.85 -10.46 4.71
N TYR A 104 3.82 -11.33 4.42
CA TYR A 104 4.25 -12.36 5.38
C TYR A 104 4.88 -11.79 6.65
N MET A 105 5.66 -10.72 6.53
CA MET A 105 6.24 -10.04 7.70
C MET A 105 5.15 -9.47 8.61
N ALA A 106 4.11 -8.87 8.04
CA ALA A 106 2.98 -8.36 8.81
C ALA A 106 2.16 -9.49 9.44
N GLU A 107 1.85 -10.55 8.68
CA GLU A 107 1.14 -11.73 9.19
C GLU A 107 1.86 -12.35 10.39
N VAL A 108 3.14 -12.69 10.25
CA VAL A 108 3.90 -13.37 11.30
C VAL A 108 4.08 -12.47 12.53
N THR A 109 4.24 -11.16 12.32
CA THR A 109 4.27 -10.18 13.42
C THR A 109 2.94 -10.20 14.18
N GLY A 110 1.83 -10.18 13.44
CA GLY A 110 0.48 -10.33 13.95
C GLY A 110 0.33 -11.52 14.88
N ARG A 111 0.72 -12.68 14.36
CA ARG A 111 0.61 -13.97 15.01
C ARG A 111 1.49 -14.11 16.25
N LEU A 112 2.76 -13.73 16.17
CA LEU A 112 3.74 -13.93 17.24
C LEU A 112 3.59 -12.93 18.38
N THR A 113 3.21 -11.68 18.07
CA THR A 113 3.12 -10.61 19.07
C THR A 113 1.72 -10.44 19.65
N ARG A 114 0.70 -11.07 19.05
CA ARG A 114 -0.72 -10.86 19.36
C ARG A 114 -1.16 -9.38 19.26
N SER A 115 -0.40 -8.58 18.53
CA SER A 115 -0.70 -7.19 18.17
C SER A 115 -0.89 -7.13 16.66
N VAL A 116 -1.65 -6.17 16.13
CA VAL A 116 -1.87 -6.11 14.67
C VAL A 116 -0.56 -5.84 13.94
N GLY A 117 -0.12 -6.77 13.09
CA GLY A 117 1.01 -6.56 12.19
C GLY A 117 0.60 -5.73 10.98
N VAL A 118 1.47 -4.83 10.51
CA VAL A 118 1.09 -3.84 9.48
C VAL A 118 2.02 -3.93 8.27
N CYS A 119 1.43 -3.99 7.08
CA CYS A 119 2.15 -3.72 5.84
C CYS A 119 1.48 -2.64 5.00
N ALA A 120 2.29 -1.92 4.21
CA ALA A 120 1.83 -0.87 3.30
C ALA A 120 2.43 -1.07 1.91
N VAL A 121 1.60 -1.07 0.87
CA VAL A 121 2.00 -1.32 -0.52
C VAL A 121 1.28 -0.37 -1.48
N SER A 122 1.82 -0.20 -2.68
CA SER A 122 1.15 0.53 -3.77
C SER A 122 -0.11 -0.20 -4.25
N GLY A 123 -0.93 0.47 -5.04
CA GLY A 123 -2.12 -0.10 -5.69
C GLY A 123 -1.79 -1.15 -6.77
N ALA A 124 -2.84 -1.58 -7.48
CA ALA A 124 -2.75 -2.51 -8.61
C ALA A 124 -1.91 -3.78 -8.32
N VAL A 125 -0.80 -3.97 -9.04
CA VAL A 125 0.04 -5.18 -8.97
C VAL A 125 0.65 -5.38 -7.58
N ALA A 126 1.05 -4.30 -6.93
CA ALA A 126 1.64 -4.35 -5.60
C ALA A 126 0.62 -4.83 -4.55
N HIS A 127 -0.62 -4.36 -4.64
CA HIS A 127 -1.73 -4.86 -3.83
C HIS A 127 -1.95 -6.36 -4.05
N ALA A 128 -2.05 -6.80 -5.31
CA ALA A 128 -2.24 -8.21 -5.65
C ALA A 128 -1.12 -9.11 -5.11
N ASN A 129 0.14 -8.68 -5.19
CA ASN A 129 1.28 -9.41 -4.63
C ASN A 129 1.15 -9.57 -3.10
N ALA A 130 0.78 -8.49 -2.39
CA ALA A 130 0.60 -8.51 -0.93
C ALA A 130 -0.55 -9.42 -0.47
N LEU A 131 -1.57 -9.64 -1.30
CA LEU A 131 -2.71 -10.49 -0.97
C LEU A 131 -2.32 -11.94 -0.66
N THR A 132 -1.16 -12.42 -1.12
CA THR A 132 -0.67 -13.74 -0.73
C THR A 132 -0.45 -13.83 0.79
N GLY A 133 0.13 -12.79 1.40
CA GLY A 133 0.33 -12.72 2.85
C GLY A 133 -0.99 -12.52 3.61
N VAL A 134 -1.91 -11.73 3.04
CA VAL A 134 -3.27 -11.55 3.58
C VAL A 134 -4.03 -12.87 3.64
N LEU A 135 -4.00 -13.64 2.55
CA LEU A 135 -4.64 -14.95 2.48
C LEU A 135 -4.05 -15.91 3.52
N ASN A 136 -2.72 -15.87 3.72
CA ASN A 136 -2.08 -16.63 4.79
C ASN A 136 -2.60 -16.21 6.17
N ALA A 137 -2.66 -14.91 6.44
CA ALA A 137 -3.18 -14.37 7.70
C ALA A 137 -4.63 -14.78 7.97
N TRP A 138 -5.46 -14.88 6.93
CA TRP A 138 -6.84 -15.36 7.04
C TRP A 138 -6.89 -16.81 7.55
N PHE A 139 -6.13 -17.71 6.92
CA PHE A 139 -6.09 -19.12 7.31
C PHE A 139 -5.42 -19.35 8.66
N ASP A 140 -4.38 -18.58 8.98
CA ASP A 140 -3.68 -18.66 10.27
C ASP A 140 -4.43 -17.95 11.41
N GLY A 141 -5.43 -17.12 11.08
CA GLY A 141 -6.13 -16.29 12.06
C GLY A 141 -5.21 -15.25 12.70
N ALA A 142 -4.34 -14.63 11.91
CA ALA A 142 -3.37 -13.64 12.36
C ALA A 142 -3.95 -12.22 12.25
N PRO A 143 -3.87 -11.39 13.31
CA PRO A 143 -4.29 -9.99 13.25
C PRO A 143 -3.31 -9.19 12.39
N MET A 144 -3.77 -8.75 11.21
CA MET A 144 -2.93 -8.07 10.21
C MET A 144 -3.70 -6.91 9.57
N LEU A 145 -3.04 -5.79 9.31
CA LEU A 145 -3.57 -4.68 8.54
C LEU A 145 -2.73 -4.49 7.26
N LEU A 146 -3.38 -4.61 6.10
CA LEU A 146 -2.86 -4.20 4.80
C LEU A 146 -3.32 -2.77 4.51
N ILE A 147 -2.36 -1.88 4.25
CA ILE A 147 -2.60 -0.53 3.75
C ILE A 147 -2.23 -0.50 2.26
N THR A 148 -3.09 0.07 1.43
CA THR A 148 -2.83 0.21 -0.01
C THR A 148 -2.94 1.66 -0.43
N GLY A 149 -1.83 2.25 -0.89
CA GLY A 149 -1.86 3.58 -1.52
C GLY A 149 -2.54 3.51 -2.88
N ILE A 150 -3.44 4.45 -3.17
CA ILE A 150 -4.16 4.52 -4.45
C ILE A 150 -4.14 5.94 -5.03
N THR A 151 -4.55 6.07 -6.29
CA THR A 151 -4.71 7.36 -6.97
C THR A 151 -5.74 8.26 -6.24
N PRO A 152 -5.72 9.59 -6.43
CA PRO A 152 -6.71 10.48 -5.83
C PRO A 152 -8.13 10.03 -6.14
N LEU A 153 -9.03 10.12 -5.16
CA LEU A 153 -10.39 9.61 -5.30
C LEU A 153 -11.16 10.25 -6.48
N ALA A 154 -10.87 11.51 -6.79
CA ALA A 154 -11.47 12.23 -7.92
C ALA A 154 -11.09 11.66 -9.29
N GLU A 155 -9.96 10.96 -9.37
CA GLU A 155 -9.39 10.39 -10.61
C GLU A 155 -9.59 8.88 -10.71
N LEU A 156 -10.12 8.25 -9.64
CA LEU A 156 -10.32 6.80 -9.58
C LEU A 156 -11.27 6.33 -10.69
N GLY A 157 -10.80 5.42 -11.53
CA GLY A 157 -11.53 4.86 -12.68
C GLY A 157 -11.35 5.63 -13.99
N TRP A 158 -10.49 6.64 -14.06
CA TRP A 158 -10.17 7.37 -15.29
C TRP A 158 -9.18 6.63 -16.20
N GLY A 159 -8.61 5.52 -15.74
CA GLY A 159 -7.62 4.74 -16.48
C GLY A 159 -6.21 5.31 -16.37
N ASN A 160 -5.93 6.03 -15.28
CA ASN A 160 -4.60 6.53 -14.96
C ASN A 160 -3.62 5.38 -14.67
N PHE A 161 -2.34 5.73 -14.53
CA PHE A 161 -1.31 4.74 -14.21
C PHE A 161 -1.64 4.00 -12.91
N GLN A 162 -1.76 2.67 -12.98
CA GLN A 162 -2.10 1.79 -11.85
C GLN A 162 -3.43 2.14 -11.15
N ASP A 163 -4.35 2.80 -11.87
CA ASP A 163 -5.68 3.15 -11.39
C ASP A 163 -6.57 1.91 -11.23
N PHE A 164 -6.94 1.61 -10.00
CA PHE A 164 -7.70 0.42 -9.64
C PHE A 164 -8.28 0.57 -8.23
N ASN A 165 -9.53 0.13 -8.01
CA ASN A 165 -10.10 0.00 -6.67
C ASN A 165 -9.69 -1.37 -6.06
N PRO A 166 -8.80 -1.41 -5.05
CA PRO A 166 -8.32 -2.68 -4.49
C PRO A 166 -9.31 -3.38 -3.56
N VAL A 167 -10.33 -2.67 -3.05
CA VAL A 167 -11.22 -3.20 -2.00
C VAL A 167 -11.92 -4.52 -2.40
N PRO A 168 -12.53 -4.65 -3.60
CA PRO A 168 -13.22 -5.88 -3.98
C PRO A 168 -12.32 -7.11 -4.10
N MET A 169 -11.00 -6.92 -4.27
CA MET A 169 -10.04 -8.04 -4.27
C MET A 169 -9.73 -8.54 -2.86
N ALA A 170 -9.73 -7.63 -1.86
CA ALA A 170 -9.40 -7.96 -0.48
C ALA A 170 -10.63 -8.45 0.32
N GLU A 171 -11.84 -7.97 -0.01
CA GLU A 171 -13.07 -8.28 0.72
C GLU A 171 -13.30 -9.77 1.03
N PRO A 172 -13.10 -10.74 0.11
CA PRO A 172 -13.36 -12.14 0.40
C PRO A 172 -12.38 -12.78 1.39
N ILE A 173 -11.24 -12.13 1.63
CA ILE A 173 -10.11 -12.66 2.41
C ILE A 173 -9.70 -11.72 3.56
N CYS A 174 -10.54 -10.73 3.86
CA CYS A 174 -10.37 -9.78 4.96
C CYS A 174 -11.63 -9.73 5.81
N LYS A 175 -11.47 -9.53 7.13
CA LYS A 175 -12.60 -9.32 8.05
C LYS A 175 -13.22 -7.94 7.90
N TYR A 176 -12.45 -7.00 7.36
CA TYR A 176 -12.83 -5.63 7.10
C TYR A 176 -11.98 -5.12 5.94
N ALA A 177 -12.61 -4.51 4.94
CA ALA A 177 -11.92 -3.91 3.80
C ALA A 177 -12.65 -2.62 3.42
N ARG A 178 -11.94 -1.48 3.37
CA ARG A 178 -12.57 -0.18 3.06
C ARG A 178 -11.67 0.72 2.24
N LEU A 179 -12.31 1.54 1.42
CA LEU A 179 -11.70 2.71 0.80
C LEU A 179 -11.93 3.90 1.74
N VAL A 180 -10.86 4.59 2.09
CA VAL A 180 -10.92 5.81 2.90
C VAL A 180 -11.30 6.97 1.99
N ASP A 181 -12.50 7.51 2.22
CA ASP A 181 -13.10 8.56 1.39
C ASP A 181 -12.76 9.98 1.85
N THR A 182 -12.40 10.18 3.12
CA THR A 182 -12.03 11.51 3.63
C THR A 182 -11.04 11.45 4.80
N PRO A 183 -10.06 12.37 4.89
CA PRO A 183 -9.06 12.39 5.97
C PRO A 183 -9.61 12.38 7.40
N HIS A 184 -10.72 13.08 7.68
CA HIS A 184 -11.29 13.16 9.03
C HIS A 184 -11.83 11.82 9.55
N ARG A 185 -12.04 10.84 8.67
CA ARG A 185 -12.53 9.49 9.03
C ARG A 185 -11.41 8.48 9.20
N VAL A 186 -10.14 8.84 8.94
CA VAL A 186 -9.01 7.91 9.03
C VAL A 186 -8.94 7.25 10.41
N GLY A 187 -9.02 8.04 11.49
CA GLY A 187 -9.00 7.48 12.86
C GLY A 187 -10.15 6.51 13.13
N GLN A 188 -11.36 6.81 12.63
CA GLN A 188 -12.51 5.90 12.70
C GLN A 188 -12.23 4.59 11.95
N PHE A 189 -11.77 4.65 10.70
CA PHE A 189 -11.50 3.46 9.90
C PHE A 189 -10.36 2.62 10.47
N VAL A 190 -9.33 3.24 11.03
CA VAL A 190 -8.26 2.53 11.73
C VAL A 190 -8.80 1.85 13.00
N HIS A 191 -9.67 2.53 13.77
CA HIS A 191 -10.32 1.93 14.92
C HIS A 191 -11.17 0.70 14.54
N GLU A 192 -12.04 0.84 13.54
CA GLU A 192 -12.88 -0.26 13.04
C GLU A 192 -12.04 -1.42 12.49
N ALA A 193 -11.00 -1.12 11.72
CA ALA A 193 -10.07 -2.12 11.18
C ALA A 193 -9.37 -2.90 12.31
N PHE A 194 -8.84 -2.23 13.35
CA PHE A 194 -8.20 -2.91 14.47
C PHE A 194 -9.18 -3.74 15.32
N ALA A 195 -10.40 -3.23 15.53
CA ALA A 195 -11.45 -3.97 16.22
C ALA A 195 -11.85 -5.22 15.43
N ALA A 196 -11.99 -5.11 14.11
CA ALA A 196 -12.26 -6.25 13.24
C ALA A 196 -11.09 -7.25 13.21
N ALA A 197 -9.84 -6.77 13.16
CA ALA A 197 -8.65 -7.63 13.10
C ALA A 197 -8.48 -8.49 14.36
N THR A 198 -8.91 -8.01 15.52
CA THR A 198 -8.65 -8.65 16.82
C THR A 198 -9.86 -9.32 17.47
N SER A 199 -11.09 -8.98 17.05
CA SER A 199 -12.32 -9.58 17.60
C SER A 199 -12.54 -11.03 17.18
N GLY A 200 -13.15 -11.86 18.04
CA GLY A 200 -13.47 -13.25 17.72
C GLY A 200 -12.23 -14.05 17.29
N ARG A 201 -12.31 -14.76 16.14
CA ARG A 201 -11.12 -15.28 15.47
C ARG A 201 -10.36 -14.11 14.85
N PRO A 202 -9.10 -13.82 15.24
CA PRO A 202 -8.34 -12.74 14.62
C PRO A 202 -8.13 -13.00 13.13
N GLY A 203 -7.84 -11.95 12.37
CA GLY A 203 -7.65 -12.07 10.93
C GLY A 203 -7.24 -10.76 10.28
N PRO A 204 -7.00 -10.80 8.97
CA PRO A 204 -6.53 -9.65 8.22
C PRO A 204 -7.65 -8.64 7.96
N VAL A 205 -7.26 -7.38 7.84
CA VAL A 205 -8.09 -6.25 7.45
C VAL A 205 -7.35 -5.37 6.44
N HIS A 206 -8.09 -4.58 5.67
CA HIS A 206 -7.56 -3.79 4.57
C HIS A 206 -8.10 -2.36 4.57
N LEU A 207 -7.21 -1.39 4.34
CA LEU A 207 -7.54 0.01 4.12
C LEU A 207 -6.88 0.50 2.82
N ALA A 208 -7.69 0.96 1.87
CA ALA A 208 -7.22 1.67 0.68
C ALA A 208 -7.19 3.18 0.97
N MET A 209 -6.02 3.79 0.83
CA MET A 209 -5.72 5.17 1.17
C MET A 209 -5.43 5.97 -0.10
N PRO A 210 -6.32 6.88 -0.53
CA PRO A 210 -6.03 7.82 -1.60
C PRO A 210 -4.87 8.77 -1.25
N LEU A 211 -4.15 9.22 -2.28
CA LEU A 211 -3.17 10.30 -2.23
C LEU A 211 -3.74 11.60 -1.64
#